data_AF-A0A7C0VJZ0-F1
#
_entry.id   AF-A0A7C0VJZ0-F1
#
_cell.length_a   1.000
_cell.length_b   1.000
_cell.length_c   1.000
_cell.angle_alpha   90.00
_cell.angle_beta   90.00
_cell.angle_gamma   90.00
#
_symmetry.space_group_name_H-M   'P 1'
#
loop_
_entity.id
_entity.type
_entity.pdbx_description
1 polymer ?
#
loop_
_entity_poly.entity_id
_entity_poly.type
_entity_poly.pdbx_seq_one_letter_code
_entity_poly.pdbx_strand_id
1 'polypeptide(L)'
;MKKITVSQLLENEESYDLQLVPLNPEAEYNRIISHYRIQKHGLAFAGFTKYLDQERIQLIGKTETDYLESLDNINCTEILTKLCKRDVACFIITTGLAPHPILLTQSNIHHIPILQTQHKTSRFIIRVNRFLEDYLSPTTTIHGVLLDIYGVGVLLIGESGIGKSECALDLIHRGHRLVADDIIHVHHIPPVTLVGSAHLPANYHMEIRGLGLINIEDIFGVTAIREQKRIDLVIKLISWDQYDNGDRLNLEQKTHTLLGVFLPLQILPVSPGRNLVTIIEIAARNHMLTKMGKAPGRDLLEQLNRKLEQQSL
;
A
#
# COMPACT_ATOMS: atom_id res chain seq x y z
N MET A 1 -0.62 -4.06 -15.31
CA MET A 1 0.35 -3.41 -14.40
C MET A 1 0.70 -2.06 -14.99
N LYS A 2 0.72 -1.00 -14.17
CA LYS A 2 1.26 0.28 -14.60
C LYS A 2 2.75 0.10 -14.93
N LYS A 3 3.24 0.84 -15.90
CA LYS A 3 4.64 0.82 -16.37
C LYS A 3 5.07 2.25 -16.56
N ILE A 4 6.33 2.54 -16.25
CA ILE A 4 6.97 3.83 -16.56
C ILE A 4 8.27 3.58 -17.29
N THR A 5 8.78 4.59 -17.99
CA THR A 5 10.09 4.53 -18.66
C THR A 5 11.18 5.22 -17.84
N VAL A 6 12.45 4.95 -18.16
CA VAL A 6 13.58 5.69 -17.59
C VAL A 6 13.52 7.18 -17.99
N SER A 7 13.02 7.51 -19.18
CA SER A 7 12.75 8.90 -19.60
C SER A 7 11.77 9.59 -18.67
N GLN A 8 10.65 8.91 -18.34
CA GLN A 8 9.67 9.46 -17.40
C GLN A 8 10.24 9.64 -15.99
N LEU A 9 11.14 8.76 -15.55
CA LEU A 9 11.87 8.95 -14.29
C LEU A 9 12.70 10.24 -14.31
N LEU A 10 13.41 10.53 -15.41
CA LEU A 10 14.19 11.76 -15.58
C LEU A 10 13.31 13.01 -15.70
N GLU A 11 12.23 12.96 -16.46
CA GLU A 11 11.32 14.10 -16.65
C GLU A 11 10.67 14.56 -15.33
N ASN A 12 10.48 13.64 -14.38
CA ASN A 12 9.82 13.91 -13.10
C ASN A 12 10.80 14.01 -11.92
N GLU A 13 12.11 13.99 -12.17
CA GLU A 13 13.13 13.81 -11.15
C GLU A 13 13.22 14.98 -10.14
N GLU A 14 12.91 16.20 -10.60
CA GLU A 14 12.87 17.42 -9.76
C GLU A 14 11.76 17.37 -8.70
N SER A 15 10.57 16.86 -9.06
CA SER A 15 9.41 16.75 -8.15
C SER A 15 9.70 15.88 -6.93
N TYR A 16 10.68 14.97 -7.04
CA TYR A 16 11.09 14.04 -5.99
C TYR A 16 12.52 14.33 -5.49
N ASP A 17 13.17 15.39 -5.98
CA ASP A 17 14.56 15.79 -5.74
C ASP A 17 15.49 14.56 -5.78
N LEU A 18 15.55 13.91 -6.96
CA LEU A 18 16.38 12.73 -7.20
C LEU A 18 17.82 13.08 -7.64
N GLN A 19 18.00 14.23 -8.29
CA GLN A 19 19.27 14.77 -8.77
C GLN A 19 20.01 13.81 -9.71
N LEU A 20 19.31 13.33 -10.74
CA LEU A 20 19.75 12.33 -11.70
C LEU A 20 20.48 12.97 -12.88
N VAL A 21 21.72 12.56 -13.10
CA VAL A 21 22.53 12.98 -14.25
C VAL A 21 22.82 11.77 -15.14
N PRO A 22 22.47 11.80 -16.43
CA PRO A 22 22.81 10.73 -17.36
C PRO A 22 24.31 10.71 -17.65
N LEU A 23 24.94 9.53 -17.51
CA LEU A 23 26.37 9.32 -17.79
C LEU A 23 26.63 8.75 -19.18
N ASN A 24 25.60 8.22 -19.85
CA ASN A 24 25.64 7.78 -21.24
C ASN A 24 24.39 8.25 -21.99
N PRO A 25 24.39 9.49 -22.51
CA PRO A 25 23.21 10.10 -23.15
C PRO A 25 22.67 9.34 -24.37
N GLU A 26 23.51 8.56 -25.05
CA GLU A 26 23.14 7.77 -26.24
C GLU A 26 22.47 6.41 -25.93
N ALA A 27 22.20 6.13 -24.65
CA ALA A 27 21.53 4.89 -24.23
C ALA A 27 20.02 4.91 -24.52
N GLU A 28 19.36 3.77 -24.36
CA GLU A 28 17.92 3.65 -24.58
C GLU A 28 17.14 4.03 -23.30
N TYR A 29 16.61 5.25 -23.22
CA TYR A 29 15.85 5.73 -22.06
C TYR A 29 14.37 5.31 -22.06
N ASN A 30 13.88 4.68 -23.12
CA ASN A 30 12.51 4.16 -23.21
C ASN A 30 12.31 2.80 -22.53
N ARG A 31 13.35 2.27 -21.87
CA ARG A 31 13.31 1.00 -21.14
C ARG A 31 12.31 1.05 -19.99
N ILE A 32 11.65 -0.09 -19.74
CA ILE A 32 10.49 -0.19 -18.85
C ILE A 32 10.94 -0.46 -17.41
N ILE A 33 10.35 0.29 -16.49
CA ILE A 33 10.33 0.03 -15.05
C ILE A 33 8.88 -0.33 -14.69
N SER A 34 8.67 -1.54 -14.19
CA SER A 34 7.32 -2.04 -13.82
C SER A 34 7.20 -2.36 -12.33
N HIS A 35 8.31 -2.35 -11.61
CA HIS A 35 8.36 -2.67 -10.19
C HIS A 35 8.60 -1.44 -9.33
N TYR A 36 7.78 -1.29 -8.28
CA TYR A 36 7.89 -0.17 -7.34
C TYR A 36 9.07 -0.27 -6.36
N ARG A 37 9.86 -1.35 -6.43
CA ARG A 37 11.04 -1.58 -5.59
C ARG A 37 12.30 -1.59 -6.42
N ILE A 38 13.32 -0.94 -5.91
CA ILE A 38 14.67 -1.02 -6.45
C ILE A 38 15.36 -2.34 -6.07
N GLN A 39 16.44 -2.67 -6.77
CA GLN A 39 17.28 -3.83 -6.47
C GLN A 39 18.71 -3.40 -6.14
N LYS A 40 19.24 -3.89 -5.01
CA LYS A 40 20.66 -3.75 -4.63
C LYS A 40 21.43 -5.00 -5.04
N HIS A 41 22.70 -4.83 -5.38
CA HIS A 41 23.50 -5.85 -6.08
C HIS A 41 24.42 -6.70 -5.20
N GLY A 42 24.24 -6.69 -3.88
CA GLY A 42 25.16 -7.37 -2.95
C GLY A 42 25.60 -8.78 -3.40
N LEU A 43 24.65 -9.68 -3.70
CA LEU A 43 24.95 -11.03 -4.20
C LEU A 43 25.14 -11.12 -5.72
N ALA A 44 24.60 -10.18 -6.49
CA ALA A 44 24.71 -10.18 -7.94
C ALA A 44 26.16 -9.99 -8.40
N PHE A 45 26.91 -9.14 -7.69
CA PHE A 45 28.34 -8.94 -7.94
C PHE A 45 29.22 -10.11 -7.47
N ALA A 46 28.70 -11.00 -6.61
CA ALA A 46 29.34 -12.28 -6.30
C ALA A 46 29.03 -13.39 -7.33
N GLY A 47 28.43 -13.04 -8.48
CA GLY A 47 28.10 -13.98 -9.57
C GLY A 47 26.70 -14.60 -9.47
N PHE A 48 25.94 -14.33 -8.41
CA PHE A 48 24.61 -14.89 -8.22
C PHE A 48 23.52 -14.02 -8.87
N THR A 49 23.36 -14.18 -10.19
CA THR A 49 22.46 -13.36 -11.03
C THR A 49 21.04 -13.90 -11.17
N LYS A 50 20.68 -15.00 -10.48
CA LYS A 50 19.43 -15.74 -10.69
C LYS A 50 18.16 -14.92 -10.43
N TYR A 51 18.21 -13.98 -9.48
CA TYR A 51 17.07 -13.15 -9.07
C TYR A 51 17.16 -11.69 -9.53
N LEU A 52 17.94 -11.41 -10.58
CA LEU A 52 17.93 -10.10 -11.21
C LEU A 52 16.63 -9.93 -11.99
N ASP A 53 15.91 -8.86 -11.65
CA ASP A 53 14.67 -8.47 -12.29
C ASP A 53 14.97 -7.38 -13.32
N GLN A 54 14.61 -7.64 -14.57
CA GLN A 54 14.95 -6.78 -15.70
C GLN A 54 14.20 -5.45 -15.65
N GLU A 55 12.98 -5.43 -15.09
CA GLU A 55 12.14 -4.24 -15.02
C GLU A 55 12.30 -3.47 -13.68
N ARG A 56 13.40 -3.72 -12.95
CA ARG A 56 13.79 -2.96 -11.73
C ARG A 56 14.98 -2.05 -11.97
N ILE A 57 14.96 -0.92 -11.27
CA ILE A 57 16.11 -0.03 -11.14
C ILE A 57 17.23 -0.76 -10.38
N GLN A 58 18.42 -0.75 -10.96
CA GLN A 58 19.60 -1.39 -10.42
C GLN A 58 20.51 -0.40 -9.69
N LEU A 59 20.58 -0.48 -8.36
CA LEU A 59 21.34 0.49 -7.57
C LEU A 59 22.77 0.00 -7.28
N ILE A 60 23.73 0.90 -7.49
CA ILE A 60 25.17 0.72 -7.19
C ILE A 60 25.57 1.81 -6.20
N GLY A 61 25.95 1.40 -4.99
CA GLY A 61 26.48 2.28 -3.96
C GLY A 61 27.97 2.06 -3.74
N LYS A 62 28.50 2.71 -2.71
CA LYS A 62 29.91 2.64 -2.36
C LYS A 62 30.40 1.21 -2.15
N THR A 63 29.67 0.38 -1.40
CA THR A 63 30.06 -1.00 -1.12
C THR A 63 30.16 -1.84 -2.40
N GLU A 64 29.23 -1.65 -3.32
CA GLU A 64 29.26 -2.31 -4.62
C GLU A 64 30.44 -1.84 -5.48
N THR A 65 30.71 -0.53 -5.50
CA THR A 65 31.86 0.04 -6.22
C THR A 65 33.19 -0.46 -5.65
N ASP A 66 33.38 -0.38 -4.33
CA ASP A 66 34.60 -0.83 -3.64
C ASP A 66 34.85 -2.33 -3.91
N TYR A 67 33.79 -3.14 -3.95
CA TYR A 67 33.90 -4.56 -4.30
C TYR A 67 34.34 -4.77 -5.75
N LEU A 68 33.73 -4.07 -6.71
CA LEU A 68 34.12 -4.17 -8.13
C LEU A 68 35.56 -3.74 -8.36
N GLU A 69 36.04 -2.73 -7.63
CA GLU A 69 37.43 -2.26 -7.67
C GLU A 69 38.42 -3.24 -7.02
N SER A 70 37.96 -4.09 -6.10
CA SER A 70 38.80 -5.12 -5.46
C SER A 70 39.05 -6.35 -6.35
N LEU A 71 38.27 -6.51 -7.41
CA LEU A 71 38.40 -7.63 -8.36
C LEU A 71 39.46 -7.34 -9.41
N ASP A 72 40.10 -8.39 -9.91
CA ASP A 72 40.90 -8.31 -11.12
C ASP A 72 40.02 -8.06 -12.36
N ASN A 73 40.61 -7.44 -13.38
CA ASN A 73 39.88 -7.02 -14.58
C ASN A 73 39.13 -8.16 -15.28
N ILE A 74 39.65 -9.40 -15.23
CA ILE A 74 39.02 -10.56 -15.88
C ILE A 74 37.70 -10.89 -15.17
N ASN A 75 37.72 -11.07 -13.86
CA ASN A 75 36.51 -11.38 -13.08
C ASN A 75 35.50 -10.24 -13.10
N CYS A 76 35.97 -8.99 -12.97
CA CYS A 76 35.10 -7.81 -13.06
C CYS A 76 34.39 -7.72 -14.43
N THR A 77 35.11 -7.97 -15.53
CA THR A 77 34.54 -8.04 -16.88
C THR A 77 33.47 -9.12 -16.98
N GLU A 78 33.75 -10.33 -16.48
CA GLU A 78 32.81 -11.45 -16.56
C GLU A 78 31.50 -11.15 -15.82
N ILE A 79 31.58 -10.61 -14.60
CA ILE A 79 30.41 -10.26 -13.78
C ILE A 79 29.58 -9.17 -14.45
N LEU A 80 30.20 -8.06 -14.85
CA LEU A 80 29.50 -6.93 -15.44
C LEU A 80 28.90 -7.27 -16.82
N THR A 81 29.58 -8.08 -17.60
CA THR A 81 29.03 -8.59 -18.87
C THR A 81 27.80 -9.47 -18.63
N LYS A 82 27.84 -10.37 -17.63
CA LYS A 82 26.67 -11.18 -17.26
C LYS A 82 25.51 -10.32 -16.76
N LEU A 83 25.80 -9.26 -16.03
CA LEU A 83 24.81 -8.32 -15.51
C LEU A 83 24.13 -7.54 -16.64
N CYS A 84 24.89 -6.94 -17.55
CA CYS A 84 24.35 -6.19 -18.68
C CYS A 84 23.59 -7.09 -19.68
N LYS A 85 24.00 -8.35 -19.85
CA LYS A 85 23.24 -9.36 -20.63
C LYS A 85 21.85 -9.66 -20.06
N ARG A 86 21.56 -9.31 -18.81
CA ARG A 86 20.21 -9.42 -18.24
C ARG A 86 19.28 -8.32 -18.72
N ASP A 87 19.73 -7.36 -19.53
CA ASP A 87 18.85 -6.36 -20.14
C ASP A 87 18.02 -5.60 -19.08
N VAL A 88 18.69 -5.11 -18.04
CA VAL A 88 18.05 -4.39 -16.93
C VAL A 88 17.56 -3.00 -17.36
N ALA A 89 16.59 -2.44 -16.63
CA ALA A 89 15.98 -1.16 -16.96
C ALA A 89 17.00 -0.01 -16.99
N CYS A 90 17.74 0.18 -15.90
CA CYS A 90 18.83 1.15 -15.79
C CYS A 90 19.72 0.86 -14.57
N PHE A 91 20.93 1.42 -14.58
CA PHE A 91 21.80 1.50 -13.41
C PHE A 91 21.74 2.90 -12.79
N ILE A 92 21.69 2.96 -11.46
CA ILE A 92 21.82 4.22 -10.72
C ILE A 92 22.98 4.15 -9.76
N ILE A 93 23.92 5.07 -9.95
CA ILE A 93 25.12 5.21 -9.12
C ILE A 93 24.88 6.32 -8.11
N THR A 94 24.98 5.95 -6.84
CA THR A 94 24.75 6.88 -5.73
C THR A 94 26.05 7.53 -5.26
N THR A 95 25.94 8.51 -4.37
CA THR A 95 27.08 9.20 -3.72
C THR A 95 28.06 9.90 -4.66
N GLY A 96 27.64 10.26 -5.87
CA GLY A 96 28.49 10.98 -6.82
C GLY A 96 29.69 10.17 -7.34
N LEU A 97 29.69 8.85 -7.17
CA LEU A 97 30.78 7.99 -7.58
C LEU A 97 30.81 7.88 -9.11
N ALA A 98 32.01 7.81 -9.69
CA ALA A 98 32.14 7.49 -11.10
C ALA A 98 31.76 6.02 -11.36
N PRO A 99 31.15 5.69 -12.51
CA PRO A 99 30.94 4.31 -12.92
C PRO A 99 32.28 3.62 -13.10
N HIS A 100 32.35 2.33 -12.74
CA HIS A 100 33.47 1.50 -13.13
C HIS A 100 33.62 1.51 -14.67
N PRO A 101 34.82 1.69 -15.24
CA PRO A 101 34.99 1.84 -16.69
C PRO A 101 34.38 0.69 -17.50
N ILE A 102 34.56 -0.54 -17.01
CA ILE A 102 33.97 -1.75 -17.62
C ILE A 102 32.43 -1.70 -17.62
N LEU A 103 31.81 -1.19 -16.55
CA LEU A 103 30.35 -1.05 -16.50
C LEU A 103 29.89 -0.06 -17.56
N LEU A 104 30.54 1.09 -17.67
CA LEU A 104 30.23 2.09 -18.69
C LEU A 104 30.36 1.52 -20.11
N THR A 105 31.45 0.81 -20.40
CA THR A 105 31.64 0.15 -21.70
C THR A 105 30.56 -0.88 -21.99
N GLN A 106 30.26 -1.79 -21.05
CA GLN A 106 29.26 -2.83 -21.24
C GLN A 106 27.84 -2.24 -21.37
N SER A 107 27.50 -1.24 -20.55
CA SER A 107 26.21 -0.55 -20.64
C SER A 107 26.04 0.17 -21.97
N ASN A 108 27.09 0.76 -22.54
CA ASN A 108 27.01 1.37 -23.87
C ASN A 108 26.80 0.34 -24.98
N ILE A 109 27.46 -0.83 -24.90
CA ILE A 109 27.25 -1.94 -25.85
C ILE A 109 25.82 -2.47 -25.78
N HIS A 110 25.26 -2.55 -24.58
CA HIS A 110 23.90 -3.06 -24.33
C HIS A 110 22.82 -1.97 -24.33
N HIS A 111 23.17 -0.71 -24.63
CA HIS A 111 22.28 0.45 -24.59
C HIS A 111 21.52 0.65 -23.26
N ILE A 112 22.10 0.25 -22.14
CA ILE A 112 21.50 0.39 -20.80
C ILE A 112 21.83 1.76 -20.21
N PRO A 113 20.85 2.57 -19.81
CA PRO A 113 21.09 3.86 -19.16
C PRO A 113 21.85 3.72 -17.84
N ILE A 114 22.83 4.58 -17.64
CA ILE A 114 23.51 4.81 -16.37
C ILE A 114 23.19 6.24 -15.93
N LEU A 115 22.58 6.35 -14.76
CA LEU A 115 22.29 7.61 -14.10
C LEU A 115 23.16 7.74 -12.85
N GLN A 116 23.52 8.96 -12.50
CA GLN A 116 24.26 9.30 -11.29
C GLN A 116 23.44 10.24 -10.40
N THR A 117 23.53 10.07 -9.10
CA THR A 117 23.00 11.02 -8.12
C THR A 117 24.03 11.36 -7.05
N GLN A 118 23.99 12.61 -6.58
CA GLN A 118 24.79 13.07 -5.45
C GLN A 118 24.24 12.60 -4.10
N HIS A 119 23.02 12.05 -4.08
CA HIS A 119 22.43 11.55 -2.86
C HIS A 119 23.14 10.31 -2.31
N LYS A 120 23.27 10.26 -0.98
CA LYS A 120 23.63 9.03 -0.26
C LYS A 120 22.61 7.94 -0.57
N THR A 121 23.08 6.69 -0.64
CA THR A 121 22.25 5.53 -0.99
C THR A 121 20.94 5.46 -0.20
N SER A 122 20.97 5.59 1.14
CA SER A 122 19.76 5.54 1.97
C SER A 122 18.74 6.63 1.61
N ARG A 123 19.21 7.87 1.37
CA ARG A 123 18.34 9.00 1.01
C ARG A 123 17.75 8.83 -0.38
N PHE A 124 18.56 8.41 -1.34
CA PHE A 124 18.08 8.15 -2.71
C PHE A 124 16.98 7.09 -2.73
N ILE A 125 17.16 5.99 -1.99
CA ILE A 125 16.19 4.89 -1.92
C ILE A 125 14.81 5.35 -1.46
N ILE A 126 14.76 6.18 -0.41
CA ILE A 126 13.48 6.70 0.11
C ILE A 126 12.76 7.52 -0.96
N ARG A 127 13.50 8.33 -1.71
CA ARG A 127 12.94 9.25 -2.72
C ARG A 127 12.51 8.53 -3.98
N VAL A 128 13.36 7.65 -4.51
CA VAL A 128 13.03 6.88 -5.71
C VAL A 128 11.89 5.89 -5.42
N ASN A 129 11.84 5.28 -4.23
CA ASN A 129 10.70 4.43 -3.87
C ASN A 129 9.41 5.23 -3.82
N ARG A 130 9.42 6.45 -3.26
CA ARG A 130 8.24 7.33 -3.28
C ARG A 130 7.75 7.60 -4.71
N PHE A 131 8.66 7.98 -5.60
CA PHE A 131 8.35 8.14 -7.03
C PHE A 131 7.77 6.85 -7.62
N LEU A 132 8.41 5.71 -7.41
CA LEU A 132 7.96 4.45 -7.98
C LEU A 132 6.62 3.99 -7.37
N GLU A 133 6.36 4.25 -6.10
CA GLU A 133 5.08 3.94 -5.44
C GLU A 133 3.94 4.79 -6.04
N ASP A 134 4.16 6.09 -6.23
CA ASP A 134 3.13 6.98 -6.78
C ASP A 134 2.69 6.56 -8.20
N TYR A 135 3.61 5.99 -9.00
CA TYR A 135 3.33 5.60 -10.38
C TYR A 135 2.99 4.11 -10.56
N LEU A 136 3.59 3.21 -9.78
CA LEU A 136 3.55 1.77 -10.00
C LEU A 136 2.86 0.98 -8.89
N SER A 137 2.47 1.63 -7.79
CA SER A 137 1.85 0.90 -6.68
C SER A 137 0.51 0.25 -7.11
N PRO A 138 0.22 -0.98 -6.66
CA PRO A 138 -1.03 -1.65 -6.96
C PRO A 138 -2.26 -0.82 -6.54
N THR A 139 -3.21 -0.72 -7.45
CA THR A 139 -4.51 -0.09 -7.22
C THR A 139 -5.63 -1.04 -7.57
N THR A 140 -6.73 -0.99 -6.85
CA THR A 140 -7.99 -1.67 -7.20
C THR A 140 -9.18 -0.78 -6.90
N THR A 141 -10.34 -1.13 -7.42
CA THR A 141 -11.62 -0.50 -7.09
C THR A 141 -12.49 -1.52 -6.41
N ILE A 142 -13.15 -1.14 -5.33
CA ILE A 142 -14.08 -2.01 -4.60
C ILE A 142 -15.41 -1.29 -4.36
N HIS A 143 -16.46 -2.08 -4.12
CA HIS A 143 -17.76 -1.55 -3.75
C HIS A 143 -17.95 -1.56 -2.23
N GLY A 144 -18.41 -0.46 -1.67
CA GLY A 144 -18.61 -0.31 -0.23
C GLY A 144 -18.65 1.15 0.20
N VAL A 145 -18.54 1.38 1.50
CA VAL A 145 -18.45 2.71 2.08
C VAL A 145 -17.22 2.80 2.95
N LEU A 146 -16.41 3.85 2.78
CA LEU A 146 -15.25 4.12 3.62
C LEU A 146 -15.51 5.34 4.49
N LEU A 147 -15.35 5.17 5.80
CA LEU A 147 -15.59 6.19 6.81
C LEU A 147 -14.36 6.36 7.72
N ASP A 148 -14.17 7.57 8.26
CA ASP A 148 -13.25 7.86 9.36
C ASP A 148 -14.05 7.92 10.67
N ILE A 149 -13.92 6.89 11.50
CA ILE A 149 -14.64 6.72 12.76
C ILE A 149 -13.64 6.75 13.91
N TYR A 150 -13.65 7.83 14.71
CA TYR A 150 -12.67 8.07 15.79
C TYR A 150 -11.20 7.98 15.34
N GLY A 151 -10.90 8.29 14.08
CA GLY A 151 -9.55 8.18 13.52
C GLY A 151 -9.25 6.81 12.89
N VAL A 152 -10.12 5.81 13.03
CA VAL A 152 -10.00 4.49 12.40
C VAL A 152 -10.67 4.53 11.03
N GLY A 153 -9.96 4.12 9.97
CA GLY A 153 -10.61 3.94 8.66
C GLY A 153 -11.40 2.64 8.60
N VAL A 154 -12.72 2.75 8.54
CA VAL A 154 -13.65 1.63 8.55
C VAL A 154 -14.25 1.46 7.15
N LEU A 155 -13.96 0.31 6.53
CA LEU A 155 -14.51 -0.10 5.25
C LEU A 155 -15.75 -0.98 5.50
N LEU A 156 -16.93 -0.46 5.17
CA LEU A 156 -18.20 -1.18 5.18
C LEU A 156 -18.41 -1.87 3.84
N ILE A 157 -18.51 -3.20 3.87
CA ILE A 157 -18.87 -4.04 2.71
C ILE A 157 -20.14 -4.83 3.00
N GLY A 158 -20.84 -5.26 1.95
CA GLY A 158 -22.09 -6.01 2.09
C GLY A 158 -22.92 -5.94 0.82
N GLU A 159 -23.97 -6.75 0.76
CA GLU A 159 -24.88 -6.80 -0.39
C GLU A 159 -25.48 -5.42 -0.72
N SER A 160 -25.87 -5.20 -1.97
CA SER A 160 -26.54 -3.96 -2.38
C SER A 160 -27.89 -3.83 -1.66
N GLY A 161 -28.19 -2.64 -1.15
CA GLY A 161 -29.44 -2.39 -0.42
C GLY A 161 -29.51 -2.93 1.01
N ILE A 162 -28.43 -3.47 1.57
CA ILE A 162 -28.38 -3.92 2.98
C ILE A 162 -28.40 -2.76 4.00
N GLY A 163 -28.31 -1.51 3.54
CA GLY A 163 -28.31 -0.31 4.40
C GLY A 163 -26.94 0.32 4.66
N LYS A 164 -25.95 0.12 3.77
CA LYS A 164 -24.59 0.65 3.97
C LYS A 164 -24.57 2.19 4.00
N SER A 165 -25.17 2.81 2.98
CA SER A 165 -25.17 4.27 2.79
C SER A 165 -26.06 4.96 3.84
N GLU A 166 -27.20 4.37 4.21
CA GLU A 166 -28.05 4.87 5.30
C GLU A 166 -27.32 4.81 6.65
N CYS A 167 -26.61 3.71 6.93
CA CYS A 167 -25.82 3.61 8.16
C CYS A 167 -24.63 4.59 8.16
N ALA A 168 -24.03 4.84 7.00
CA ALA A 168 -22.99 5.85 6.84
C ALA A 168 -23.50 7.26 7.12
N LEU A 169 -24.70 7.60 6.63
CA LEU A 169 -25.35 8.89 6.87
C LEU A 169 -25.57 9.12 8.38
N ASP A 170 -26.06 8.11 9.11
CA ASP A 170 -26.23 8.21 10.56
C ASP A 170 -24.89 8.41 11.30
N LEU A 171 -23.82 7.74 10.83
CA LEU A 171 -22.48 7.93 11.39
C LEU A 171 -21.96 9.35 11.13
N ILE A 172 -22.19 9.89 9.93
CA ILE A 172 -21.83 11.27 9.58
C ILE A 172 -22.59 12.27 10.46
N HIS A 173 -23.89 12.04 10.68
CA HIS A 173 -24.69 12.86 11.58
C HIS A 173 -24.16 12.86 13.03
N ARG A 174 -23.51 11.77 13.46
CA ARG A 174 -22.83 11.65 14.75
C ARG A 174 -21.42 12.27 14.78
N GLY A 175 -20.99 12.92 13.70
CA GLY A 175 -19.71 13.63 13.59
C GLY A 175 -18.54 12.82 13.01
N HIS A 176 -18.81 11.62 12.47
CA HIS A 176 -17.81 10.86 11.71
C HIS A 176 -17.69 11.41 10.29
N ARG A 177 -16.65 11.00 9.55
CA ARG A 177 -16.37 11.59 8.23
C ARG A 177 -16.51 10.57 7.12
N LEU A 178 -17.18 10.96 6.04
CA LEU A 178 -17.22 10.20 4.80
C LEU A 178 -15.91 10.33 4.04
N VAL A 179 -15.38 9.21 3.57
CA VAL A 179 -14.26 9.18 2.64
C VAL A 179 -14.74 8.89 1.22
N ALA A 180 -15.58 7.86 1.09
CA ALA A 180 -16.15 7.43 -0.18
C ALA A 180 -17.41 6.60 0.06
N ASP A 181 -18.39 6.72 -0.83
CA ASP A 181 -19.60 5.90 -0.89
C ASP A 181 -19.67 5.21 -2.26
N ASP A 182 -20.26 4.01 -2.28
CA ASP A 182 -20.37 3.10 -3.41
C ASP A 182 -19.03 2.64 -4.03
N ILE A 183 -18.28 3.51 -4.71
CA ILE A 183 -17.05 3.17 -5.43
C ILE A 183 -15.82 3.72 -4.70
N ILE A 184 -14.97 2.83 -4.23
CA ILE A 184 -13.75 3.18 -3.47
C ILE A 184 -12.52 2.79 -4.29
N HIS A 185 -11.67 3.77 -4.58
CA HIS A 185 -10.33 3.51 -5.11
C HIS A 185 -9.39 3.21 -3.98
N VAL A 186 -8.81 2.01 -4.02
CA VAL A 186 -7.86 1.55 -3.02
C VAL A 186 -6.48 1.50 -3.65
N HIS A 187 -5.53 2.19 -3.03
CA HIS A 187 -4.12 2.13 -3.38
C HIS A 187 -3.33 1.50 -2.24
N HIS A 188 -2.40 0.63 -2.61
CA HIS A 188 -1.44 0.07 -1.67
C HIS A 188 -0.31 1.08 -1.44
N ILE A 189 0.07 1.29 -0.20
CA ILE A 189 1.30 1.99 0.16
C ILE A 189 2.16 0.96 0.90
N PRO A 190 3.22 0.46 0.26
CA PRO A 190 4.12 -0.52 0.87
C PRO A 190 4.63 -0.06 2.25
N PRO A 191 4.90 -1.00 3.18
CA PRO A 191 4.82 -2.45 3.00
C PRO A 191 3.42 -3.05 3.19
N VAL A 192 2.54 -2.45 3.99
CA VAL A 192 1.27 -3.07 4.42
C VAL A 192 0.09 -2.10 4.52
N THR A 193 0.25 -0.85 4.08
CA THR A 193 -0.79 0.17 4.25
C THR A 193 -1.71 0.14 3.03
N LEU A 194 -3.02 0.16 3.24
CA LEU A 194 -4.00 0.39 2.19
C LEU A 194 -4.68 1.71 2.47
N VAL A 195 -4.83 2.54 1.45
CA VAL A 195 -5.51 3.83 1.56
C VAL A 195 -6.64 3.84 0.53
N GLY A 196 -7.82 4.22 0.98
CA GLY A 196 -8.98 4.40 0.13
C GLY A 196 -9.31 5.87 -0.07
N SER A 197 -9.85 6.19 -1.24
CA SER A 197 -10.37 7.50 -1.62
C SER A 197 -11.59 7.32 -2.53
N ALA A 198 -12.41 8.37 -2.67
CA ALA A 198 -13.49 8.38 -3.65
C ALA A 198 -12.96 8.44 -5.09
N HIS A 199 -13.81 8.07 -6.06
CA HIS A 199 -13.55 8.34 -7.48
C HIS A 199 -13.99 9.75 -7.84
N LEU A 200 -13.12 10.53 -8.48
CA LEU A 200 -13.54 11.74 -9.18
C LEU A 200 -14.31 11.34 -10.45
N PRO A 201 -15.47 11.95 -10.77
CA PRO A 201 -16.05 13.17 -10.19
C PRO A 201 -17.07 12.95 -9.05
N ALA A 202 -17.38 11.71 -8.66
CA ALA A 202 -18.42 11.38 -7.68
C ALA A 202 -18.02 11.64 -6.20
N ASN A 203 -17.10 12.58 -5.94
CA ASN A 203 -16.64 12.87 -4.59
C ASN A 203 -17.81 13.31 -3.71
N TYR A 204 -17.91 12.73 -2.51
CA TYR A 204 -18.84 13.10 -1.45
C TYR A 204 -20.33 13.03 -1.80
N HIS A 205 -20.68 12.47 -2.96
CA HIS A 205 -22.06 12.20 -3.31
C HIS A 205 -22.49 10.85 -2.73
N MET A 206 -23.73 10.77 -2.28
CA MET A 206 -24.32 9.56 -1.69
C MET A 206 -25.74 9.41 -2.21
N GLU A 207 -26.11 8.21 -2.66
CA GLU A 207 -27.49 7.90 -3.06
C GLU A 207 -28.26 7.37 -1.85
N ILE A 208 -29.31 8.09 -1.44
CA ILE A 208 -30.20 7.65 -0.38
C ILE A 208 -31.56 7.32 -0.97
N ARG A 209 -32.03 6.10 -0.73
CA ARG A 209 -33.36 5.66 -1.20
C ARG A 209 -34.45 6.57 -0.62
N GLY A 210 -35.30 7.09 -1.49
CA GLY A 210 -36.38 8.02 -1.14
C GLY A 210 -35.98 9.50 -1.10
N LEU A 211 -34.68 9.82 -1.05
CA LEU A 211 -34.19 11.20 -1.12
C LEU A 211 -33.47 11.50 -2.45
N GLY A 212 -32.86 10.50 -3.09
CA GLY A 212 -32.04 10.65 -4.29
C GLY A 212 -30.56 10.90 -3.96
N LEU A 213 -29.83 11.48 -4.93
CA LEU A 213 -28.42 11.80 -4.78
C LEU A 213 -28.25 13.08 -3.96
N ILE A 214 -27.47 13.00 -2.88
CA ILE A 214 -27.15 14.12 -2.00
C ILE A 214 -25.64 14.37 -1.97
N ASN A 215 -25.23 15.61 -1.73
CA ASN A 215 -23.83 15.96 -1.49
C ASN A 215 -23.59 16.15 0.02
N ILE A 216 -22.70 15.34 0.59
CA ILE A 216 -22.42 15.34 2.03
C ILE A 216 -21.64 16.58 2.48
N GLU A 217 -20.74 17.09 1.63
CA GLU A 217 -19.98 18.32 1.92
C GLU A 217 -20.92 19.53 1.99
N ASP A 218 -21.87 19.65 1.07
CA ASP A 218 -22.83 20.76 1.05
C ASP A 218 -23.78 20.74 2.26
N ILE A 219 -24.18 19.54 2.72
CA ILE A 219 -25.17 19.38 3.81
C ILE A 219 -24.51 19.47 5.19
N PHE A 220 -23.37 18.81 5.40
CA PHE A 220 -22.73 18.67 6.72
C PHE A 220 -21.41 19.44 6.85
N GLY A 221 -20.96 20.09 5.77
CA GLY A 221 -19.75 20.89 5.72
C GLY A 221 -18.47 20.08 5.57
N VAL A 222 -17.37 20.80 5.34
CA VAL A 222 -16.02 20.25 5.12
C VAL A 222 -15.51 19.35 6.27
N THR A 223 -16.08 19.47 7.47
CA THR A 223 -15.69 18.65 8.63
C THR A 223 -16.23 17.22 8.56
N ALA A 224 -17.26 16.98 7.75
CA ALA A 224 -17.94 15.70 7.58
C ALA A 224 -17.33 14.83 6.47
N ILE A 225 -16.29 15.31 5.79
CA ILE A 225 -15.64 14.62 4.67
C ILE A 225 -14.14 14.44 4.91
N ARG A 226 -13.54 13.54 4.12
CA ARG A 226 -12.11 13.29 4.07
C ARG A 226 -11.73 12.81 2.68
N GLU A 227 -10.71 13.40 2.06
CA GLU A 227 -10.29 13.01 0.70
C GLU A 227 -9.79 11.56 0.63
N GLN A 228 -9.02 11.15 1.64
CA GLN A 228 -8.43 9.82 1.72
C GLN A 228 -8.27 9.35 3.15
N LYS A 229 -8.33 8.04 3.35
CA LYS A 229 -8.15 7.41 4.66
C LYS A 229 -7.51 6.03 4.52
N ARG A 230 -6.55 5.74 5.40
CA ARG A 230 -6.02 4.39 5.58
C ARG A 230 -7.14 3.43 6.00
N ILE A 231 -7.25 2.27 5.37
CA ILE A 231 -8.18 1.22 5.74
C ILE A 231 -7.58 0.41 6.90
N ASP A 232 -8.24 0.43 8.05
CA ASP A 232 -7.78 -0.20 9.29
C ASP A 232 -8.64 -1.40 9.70
N LEU A 233 -9.94 -1.34 9.42
CA LEU A 233 -10.93 -2.34 9.81
C LEU A 233 -11.94 -2.54 8.66
N VAL A 234 -12.23 -3.79 8.34
CA VAL A 234 -13.31 -4.16 7.42
C VAL A 234 -14.50 -4.65 8.23
N ILE A 235 -15.67 -4.09 7.98
CA ILE A 235 -16.93 -4.54 8.56
C ILE A 235 -17.81 -5.05 7.42
N LYS A 236 -18.13 -6.34 7.45
CA LYS A 236 -19.07 -6.97 6.51
C LYS A 236 -20.46 -7.00 7.11
N LEU A 237 -21.36 -6.24 6.52
CA LEU A 237 -22.79 -6.28 6.82
C LEU A 237 -23.43 -7.45 6.07
N ILE A 238 -24.16 -8.30 6.78
CA ILE A 238 -24.91 -9.43 6.22
C ILE A 238 -26.35 -9.42 6.72
N SER A 239 -27.26 -10.08 6.00
CA SER A 239 -28.62 -10.28 6.51
C SER A 239 -28.62 -11.14 7.78
N TRP A 240 -29.56 -10.91 8.69
CA TRP A 240 -29.74 -11.71 9.90
C TRP A 240 -29.82 -13.22 9.61
N ASP A 241 -30.51 -13.61 8.53
CA ASP A 241 -30.71 -15.01 8.17
C ASP A 241 -29.41 -15.70 7.73
N GLN A 242 -28.41 -14.91 7.31
CA GLN A 242 -27.09 -15.40 6.91
C GLN A 242 -26.12 -15.48 8.08
N TYR A 243 -26.52 -15.04 9.28
CA TYR A 243 -25.65 -14.98 10.44
C TYR A 243 -25.59 -16.34 11.15
N ASP A 244 -24.41 -16.95 11.11
CA ASP A 244 -24.15 -18.19 11.85
C ASP A 244 -24.07 -17.90 13.36
N ASN A 245 -25.08 -18.40 14.09
CA ASN A 245 -25.21 -18.27 15.53
C ASN A 245 -24.23 -19.16 16.32
N GLY A 246 -23.39 -19.96 15.68
CA GLY A 246 -22.38 -20.80 16.33
C GLY A 246 -21.18 -20.01 16.88
N ASP A 247 -20.83 -18.87 16.27
CA ASP A 247 -19.64 -18.06 16.60
C ASP A 247 -20.01 -16.83 17.46
N ARG A 248 -20.88 -17.01 18.45
CA ARG A 248 -21.38 -15.91 19.33
C ARG A 248 -20.29 -15.18 20.09
N LEU A 249 -19.16 -15.85 20.33
CA LEU A 249 -18.04 -15.30 21.09
C LEU A 249 -17.02 -14.58 20.19
N ASN A 250 -17.13 -14.69 18.85
CA ASN A 250 -16.20 -14.07 17.88
C ASN A 250 -14.73 -14.22 18.32
N LEU A 251 -14.35 -15.44 18.72
CA LEU A 251 -13.05 -15.71 19.35
C LEU A 251 -11.90 -15.72 18.34
N GLU A 252 -12.21 -16.08 17.10
CA GLU A 252 -11.27 -16.10 16.00
C GLU A 252 -11.20 -14.75 15.29
N GLN A 253 -9.99 -14.24 15.12
CA GLN A 253 -9.75 -13.02 14.34
C GLN A 253 -9.90 -13.35 12.86
N LYS A 254 -11.05 -13.02 12.30
CA LYS A 254 -11.28 -13.10 10.86
C LYS A 254 -10.49 -12.00 10.15
N THR A 255 -10.00 -12.31 8.95
CA THR A 255 -9.26 -11.36 8.12
C THR A 255 -9.87 -11.24 6.73
N HIS A 256 -9.78 -10.06 6.15
CA HIS A 256 -10.12 -9.77 4.76
C HIS A 256 -8.85 -9.42 3.99
N THR A 257 -8.57 -10.14 2.89
CA THR A 257 -7.40 -9.89 2.07
C THR A 257 -7.73 -8.92 0.95
N LEU A 258 -7.03 -7.79 0.89
CA LEU A 258 -7.19 -6.77 -0.15
C LEU A 258 -5.80 -6.36 -0.66
N LEU A 259 -5.58 -6.43 -1.98
CA LEU A 259 -4.26 -6.18 -2.61
C LEU A 259 -3.10 -6.95 -1.93
N GLY A 260 -3.36 -8.16 -1.41
CA GLY A 260 -2.38 -8.98 -0.70
C GLY A 260 -2.11 -8.57 0.76
N VAL A 261 -2.79 -7.55 1.29
CA VAL A 261 -2.73 -7.14 2.70
C VAL A 261 -3.89 -7.76 3.47
N PHE A 262 -3.60 -8.34 4.65
CA PHE A 262 -4.60 -8.89 5.55
C PHE A 262 -5.14 -7.80 6.50
N LEU A 263 -6.40 -7.45 6.36
CA LEU A 263 -7.11 -6.50 7.22
C LEU A 263 -7.98 -7.25 8.24
N PRO A 264 -8.13 -6.77 9.49
CA PRO A 264 -9.10 -7.30 10.43
C PRO A 264 -10.53 -7.21 9.87
N LEU A 265 -11.29 -8.30 9.98
CA LEU A 265 -12.67 -8.40 9.51
C LEU A 265 -13.61 -8.65 10.67
N GLN A 266 -14.67 -7.86 10.75
CA GLN A 266 -15.82 -8.11 11.62
C GLN A 266 -17.07 -8.30 10.78
N ILE A 267 -17.90 -9.28 11.15
CA ILE A 267 -19.15 -9.59 10.46
C ILE A 267 -20.29 -9.16 11.36
N LEU A 268 -21.13 -8.24 10.89
CA LEU A 268 -22.26 -7.70 11.64
C LEU A 268 -23.57 -8.02 10.93
N PRO A 269 -24.53 -8.66 11.62
CA PRO A 269 -25.84 -8.92 11.04
C PRO A 269 -26.77 -7.72 11.15
N VAL A 270 -27.42 -7.40 10.04
CA VAL A 270 -28.44 -6.35 9.93
C VAL A 270 -29.80 -6.95 10.27
N SER A 271 -30.48 -6.35 11.25
CA SER A 271 -31.84 -6.72 11.64
C SER A 271 -32.64 -5.48 12.06
N PRO A 272 -33.96 -5.44 11.80
CA PRO A 272 -34.81 -4.36 12.27
C PRO A 272 -34.70 -4.15 13.79
N GLY A 273 -34.58 -2.90 14.23
CA GLY A 273 -34.48 -2.54 15.65
C GLY A 273 -33.06 -2.60 16.26
N ARG A 274 -32.05 -3.10 15.53
CA ARG A 274 -30.65 -2.98 15.96
C ARG A 274 -30.05 -1.65 15.51
N ASN A 275 -29.45 -0.93 16.46
CA ASN A 275 -28.67 0.26 16.17
C ASN A 275 -27.27 -0.13 15.66
N LEU A 276 -27.15 -0.37 14.36
CA LEU A 276 -25.87 -0.76 13.72
C LEU A 276 -24.78 0.29 13.91
N VAL A 277 -25.16 1.56 13.86
CA VAL A 277 -24.27 2.73 14.03
C VAL A 277 -23.48 2.59 15.33
N THR A 278 -24.16 2.33 16.44
CA THR A 278 -23.53 2.18 17.76
C THR A 278 -22.62 0.94 17.81
N ILE A 279 -23.01 -0.16 17.16
CA ILE A 279 -22.19 -1.37 17.10
C ILE A 279 -20.92 -1.13 16.28
N ILE A 280 -21.00 -0.40 15.16
CA ILE A 280 -19.86 -0.02 14.32
C ILE A 280 -18.91 0.91 15.09
N GLU A 281 -19.44 1.86 15.86
CA GLU A 281 -18.63 2.72 16.74
C GLU A 281 -17.88 1.91 17.81
N ILE A 282 -18.54 0.93 18.42
CA ILE A 282 -17.91 0.02 19.38
C ILE A 282 -16.85 -0.85 18.69
N ALA A 283 -17.12 -1.34 17.48
CA ALA A 283 -16.18 -2.10 16.67
C ALA A 283 -14.89 -1.31 16.41
N ALA A 284 -15.01 -0.04 16.03
CA ALA A 284 -13.87 0.85 15.83
C ALA A 284 -13.07 1.07 17.13
N ARG A 285 -13.74 1.32 18.26
CA ARG A 285 -13.08 1.45 19.57
C ARG A 285 -12.40 0.16 20.01
N ASN A 286 -13.03 -1.00 19.80
CA ASN A 286 -12.44 -2.29 20.13
C ASN A 286 -11.19 -2.57 19.28
N HIS A 287 -11.21 -2.19 18.00
CA HIS A 287 -10.02 -2.23 17.15
C HIS A 287 -8.89 -1.35 17.70
N MET A 288 -9.20 -0.12 18.17
CA MET A 288 -8.21 0.73 18.83
C MET A 288 -7.62 0.07 20.09
N LEU A 289 -8.46 -0.53 20.94
CA LEU A 289 -8.01 -1.24 22.14
C LEU A 289 -7.08 -2.41 21.80
N THR A 290 -7.43 -3.18 20.77
CA THR A 290 -6.62 -4.31 20.30
C THR A 290 -5.26 -3.84 19.81
N LYS A 291 -5.20 -2.73 19.05
CA LYS A 291 -3.94 -2.10 18.62
C LYS A 291 -3.09 -1.57 19.79
N MET A 292 -3.72 -1.21 20.92
CA MET A 292 -3.04 -0.83 22.16
C MET A 292 -2.63 -2.03 23.03
N GLY A 293 -2.81 -3.26 22.55
CA GLY A 293 -2.47 -4.49 23.27
C GLY A 293 -3.48 -4.93 24.33
N LYS A 294 -4.68 -4.32 24.37
CA LYS A 294 -5.77 -4.72 25.28
C LYS A 294 -6.75 -5.59 24.52
N ALA A 295 -7.06 -6.78 25.04
CA ALA A 295 -8.00 -7.73 24.43
C ALA A 295 -9.16 -8.05 25.41
N PRO A 296 -10.12 -7.12 25.62
CA PRO A 296 -11.09 -7.21 26.72
C PRO A 296 -11.91 -8.51 26.73
N GLY A 297 -12.25 -9.02 25.54
CA GLY A 297 -12.99 -10.28 25.40
C GLY A 297 -12.17 -11.51 25.82
N ARG A 298 -10.87 -11.54 25.49
CA ARG A 298 -9.96 -12.63 25.90
C ARG A 298 -9.67 -12.56 27.40
N ASP A 299 -9.40 -11.36 27.90
CA ASP A 299 -9.12 -11.14 29.33
C ASP A 299 -10.29 -11.61 30.21
N LEU A 300 -11.53 -11.32 29.79
CA LEU A 300 -12.73 -11.76 30.50
C LEU A 300 -12.94 -13.28 30.40
N LEU A 301 -12.70 -13.88 29.22
CA LEU A 301 -12.83 -15.33 29.04
C LEU A 301 -11.79 -16.10 29.86
N GLU A 302 -10.54 -15.61 29.92
CA GLU A 302 -9.52 -16.19 30.80
C GLU A 302 -9.94 -16.08 32.27
N GLN A 303 -10.50 -14.95 32.70
CA GLN A 303 -11.02 -14.79 34.07
C GLN A 303 -12.19 -15.72 34.37
N LEU A 304 -13.11 -15.89 33.42
CA LEU A 304 -14.27 -16.79 33.56
C LEU A 304 -13.84 -18.25 33.60
N ASN A 305 -12.92 -18.68 32.72
CA ASN A 305 -12.36 -20.04 32.74
C ASN A 305 -11.63 -20.32 34.05
N ARG A 306 -10.80 -19.39 34.55
CA ARG A 306 -10.15 -19.53 35.86
C ARG A 306 -11.15 -19.68 37.00
N LYS A 307 -12.28 -18.95 36.97
CA LYS A 307 -13.33 -19.09 38.00
C LYS A 307 -14.07 -20.42 37.89
N LEU A 308 -14.31 -20.93 36.69
CA LEU A 308 -14.95 -22.23 36.48
C LEU A 308 -14.05 -23.38 36.95
N GLU A 309 -12.75 -23.32 36.67
CA GLU A 309 -11.75 -24.29 37.15
C GLU A 309 -11.65 -24.31 38.69
N GLN A 310 -11.78 -23.15 39.33
CA GLN A 310 -11.79 -23.01 40.80
C GLN A 310 -13.07 -23.51 41.47
N GLN A 311 -14.19 -23.62 40.76
CA GLN A 311 -15.47 -24.13 41.29
C GLN A 311 -15.63 -25.65 41.08
N SER A 312 -14.78 -26.25 40.25
CA SER A 312 -14.74 -27.69 39.96
C SER A 312 -13.79 -28.49 40.87
N LEU A 313 -13.20 -27.83 41.87
CA LEU A 313 -12.32 -28.37 42.93
C LEU A 313 -13.03 -28.25 44.29
#